data_AF-A0A3Q4MF09-F1
#
_entry.id   AF-A0A3Q4MF09-F1
#
_cell.length_a   1.000
_cell.length_b   1.000
_cell.length_c   1.000
_cell.angle_alpha   90.00
_cell.angle_beta   90.00
_cell.angle_gamma   90.00
#
_symmetry.space_group_name_H-M   'P 1'
#
loop_
_entity.id
_entity.type
_entity.pdbx_description
1 polymer ?
#
loop_
_entity_poly.entity_id
_entity_poly.type
_entity_poly.pdbx_seq_one_letter_code
_entity_poly.pdbx_strand_id
1 'polypeptide(L)'
;MLAMDQGVVEEWLSEFKTLPDSAVSTYAASLKDKGALVPALYKVIRENYSDLLEPVCHQLFEFYRSGEPQLQRFTLQFLPELLWSLLSVSAAR
;
A
#
# COMPACT_ATOMS: atom_id res chain seq x y z
N MET A 1 -11.92 -8.11 13.69
CA MET A 1 -11.77 -6.90 12.85
C MET A 1 -10.37 -6.81 12.25
N LEU A 2 -9.28 -6.98 13.03
CA LEU A 2 -7.88 -7.07 12.53
C LEU A 2 -7.64 -8.11 11.41
N ALA A 3 -8.20 -9.32 11.54
CA ALA A 3 -8.02 -10.37 10.54
C ALA A 3 -8.67 -10.04 9.17
N MET A 4 -9.70 -9.20 9.15
CA MET A 4 -10.32 -8.77 7.88
C MET A 4 -9.45 -7.74 7.17
N ASP A 5 -8.83 -6.82 7.91
CA ASP A 5 -7.94 -5.81 7.34
C ASP A 5 -6.67 -6.46 6.74
N GLN A 6 -6.12 -7.46 7.43
CA GLN A 6 -4.99 -8.25 6.95
C GLN A 6 -5.33 -9.00 5.65
N GLY A 7 -6.50 -9.67 5.60
CA GLY A 7 -6.94 -10.38 4.40
C GLY A 7 -7.10 -9.46 3.18
N VAL A 8 -7.62 -8.23 3.38
CA VAL A 8 -7.75 -7.23 2.30
C VAL A 8 -6.39 -6.83 1.74
N VAL A 9 -5.37 -6.66 2.60
CA VAL A 9 -4.02 -6.29 2.17
C VAL A 9 -3.33 -7.46 1.47
N GLU A 10 -3.47 -8.69 1.98
CA GLU A 10 -2.91 -9.90 1.36
C GLU A 10 -3.51 -10.18 -0.03
N GLU A 11 -4.83 -9.99 -0.17
CA GLU A 11 -5.52 -10.07 -1.46
C GLU A 11 -4.98 -9.03 -2.44
N TRP A 12 -4.86 -7.76 -2.00
CA TRP A 12 -4.32 -6.67 -2.80
C TRP A 12 -2.86 -6.91 -3.26
N LEU A 13 -2.02 -7.45 -2.39
CA LEU A 13 -0.64 -7.84 -2.71
C LEU A 13 -0.61 -8.97 -3.74
N SER A 14 -1.51 -9.95 -3.60
CA SER A 14 -1.58 -11.10 -4.49
C SER A 14 -2.10 -10.73 -5.88
N GLU A 15 -3.15 -9.89 -5.92
CA GLU A 15 -3.77 -9.44 -7.16
C GLU A 15 -2.78 -8.70 -8.05
N PHE A 16 -2.00 -7.78 -7.48
CA PHE A 16 -1.00 -7.03 -8.25
C PHE A 16 0.15 -7.93 -8.75
N LYS A 17 0.61 -8.90 -7.95
CA LYS A 17 1.65 -9.86 -8.37
C LYS A 17 1.23 -10.72 -9.56
N THR A 18 -0.06 -11.04 -9.66
CA THR A 18 -0.61 -11.85 -10.77
C THR A 18 -1.05 -11.03 -11.96
N LEU A 19 -0.99 -9.69 -11.87
CA LEU A 19 -1.50 -8.79 -12.87
C LEU A 19 -0.55 -8.73 -14.08
N PRO A 20 -1.04 -8.88 -15.33
CA PRO A 20 -0.23 -8.63 -16.50
C PRO A 20 0.04 -7.12 -16.69
N ASP A 21 1.20 -6.77 -17.24
CA ASP A 21 1.60 -5.36 -17.48
C ASP A 21 0.58 -4.58 -18.30
N SER A 22 -0.12 -5.24 -19.23
CA SER A 22 -1.17 -4.64 -20.06
C SER A 22 -2.42 -4.22 -19.28
N ALA A 23 -2.63 -4.76 -18.07
CA ALA A 23 -3.80 -4.47 -17.24
C ALA A 23 -3.52 -3.45 -16.12
N VAL A 24 -2.29 -2.96 -15.99
CA VAL A 24 -1.86 -2.04 -14.92
C VAL A 24 -2.71 -0.76 -14.88
N SER A 25 -2.98 -0.14 -16.03
CA SER A 25 -3.78 1.09 -16.09
C SER A 25 -5.25 0.84 -15.69
N THR A 26 -5.84 -0.28 -16.13
CA THR A 26 -7.19 -0.69 -15.73
C THR A 26 -7.27 -0.96 -14.23
N TYR A 27 -6.26 -1.65 -13.69
CA TYR A 27 -6.16 -1.91 -12.26
C TYR A 27 -6.04 -0.60 -11.45
N ALA A 28 -5.20 0.33 -11.89
CA ALA A 28 -5.04 1.64 -11.25
C ALA A 28 -6.37 2.40 -11.17
N ALA A 29 -7.19 2.32 -12.22
CA ALA A 29 -8.51 2.96 -12.25
C ALA A 29 -9.49 2.32 -11.26
N SER A 30 -9.33 1.03 -10.96
CA SER A 30 -10.17 0.27 -10.03
C SER A 30 -9.80 0.45 -8.56
N LEU A 31 -8.59 0.93 -8.24
CA LEU A 31 -8.12 1.08 -6.86
C LEU A 31 -9.00 2.03 -6.03
N LYS A 32 -9.58 3.05 -6.67
CA LYS A 32 -10.50 4.00 -6.03
C LYS A 32 -11.78 3.32 -5.51
N ASP A 33 -12.17 2.20 -6.11
CA ASP A 33 -13.39 1.47 -5.77
C ASP A 33 -13.15 0.49 -4.60
N LYS A 34 -11.88 0.24 -4.24
CA LYS A 34 -11.47 -0.59 -3.10
C LYS A 34 -11.47 0.21 -1.79
N GLY A 35 -12.66 0.64 -1.35
CA GLY A 35 -12.83 1.52 -0.18
C GLY A 35 -12.25 0.97 1.14
N ALA A 36 -12.14 -0.35 1.29
CA ALA A 36 -11.56 -1.00 2.47
C ALA A 36 -10.02 -1.04 2.46
N LEU A 37 -9.39 -0.89 1.29
CA LEU A 37 -7.94 -1.03 1.13
C LEU A 37 -7.18 0.11 1.79
N VAL A 38 -7.60 1.36 1.56
CA VAL A 38 -6.89 2.54 2.09
C VAL A 38 -6.84 2.52 3.64
N PRO A 39 -7.96 2.31 4.36
CA PRO A 39 -7.93 2.15 5.82
C PRO A 39 -7.04 0.99 6.29
N ALA A 40 -7.06 -0.14 5.59
CA ALA A 40 -6.24 -1.30 5.94
C ALA A 40 -4.74 -1.02 5.77
N LEU A 41 -4.34 -0.35 4.67
CA LEU A 41 -2.95 0.07 4.44
C LEU A 41 -2.47 1.08 5.50
N TYR A 42 -3.31 2.07 5.86
CA TYR A 42 -2.98 3.00 6.94
C TYR A 42 -2.77 2.31 8.28
N LYS A 43 -3.48 1.21 8.53
CA LYS A 43 -3.33 0.43 9.75
C LYS A 43 -2.02 -0.34 9.76
N VAL A 44 -1.69 -1.02 8.66
CA VAL A 44 -0.39 -1.71 8.49
C VAL A 44 0.78 -0.75 8.66
N ILE A 45 0.71 0.45 8.06
CA ILE A 45 1.80 1.46 8.16
C ILE A 45 1.98 1.97 9.60
N ARG A 46 0.87 2.13 10.34
CA ARG A 46 0.91 2.54 11.75
C ARG A 46 1.40 1.43 12.67
N GLU A 47 1.07 0.19 12.36
CA GLU A 47 1.51 -0.99 13.06
C GLU A 47 2.92 -1.39 12.57
N ASN A 48 3.93 -0.62 12.99
CA ASN A 48 5.35 -0.75 12.60
C ASN A 48 5.99 -2.16 12.72
N TYR A 49 5.32 -3.10 13.39
CA TYR A 49 5.76 -4.48 13.61
C TYR A 49 4.93 -5.51 12.83
N SER A 50 4.17 -5.08 11.82
CA SER A 50 3.41 -5.98 10.97
C SER A 50 4.31 -6.67 9.94
N ASP A 51 4.16 -8.00 9.79
CA ASP A 51 4.82 -8.77 8.72
C ASP A 51 4.40 -8.31 7.31
N LEU A 52 3.30 -7.55 7.20
CA LEU A 52 2.81 -6.97 5.95
C LEU A 52 3.47 -5.64 5.59
N LEU A 53 4.22 -5.00 6.51
CA LEU A 53 4.77 -3.67 6.28
C LEU A 53 5.79 -3.67 5.13
N GLU A 54 6.71 -4.63 5.11
CA GLU A 54 7.71 -4.76 4.05
C GLU A 54 7.09 -4.97 2.66
N PRO A 55 6.19 -5.96 2.43
CA PRO A 55 5.58 -6.15 1.12
C PRO A 55 4.69 -4.98 0.70
N VAL A 56 4.01 -4.31 1.64
CA VAL A 56 3.24 -3.09 1.35
C VAL A 56 4.15 -1.97 0.86
N CYS A 57 5.24 -1.68 1.58
CA CYS A 57 6.20 -0.66 1.19
C CYS A 57 6.82 -0.96 -0.18
N HIS A 58 7.16 -2.23 -0.44
CA HIS A 58 7.69 -2.66 -1.73
C HIS A 58 6.69 -2.42 -2.87
N GLN A 59 5.43 -2.81 -2.69
CA GLN A 59 4.41 -2.61 -3.73
C GLN A 59 4.10 -1.12 -3.97
N LEU A 60 4.04 -0.30 -2.90
CA LEU A 60 3.88 1.15 -3.02
C LEU A 60 5.04 1.81 -3.78
N PHE A 61 6.27 1.31 -3.58
CA PHE A 61 7.44 1.75 -4.33
C PHE A 61 7.34 1.38 -5.82
N GLU A 62 6.96 0.15 -6.14
CA GLU A 62 6.74 -0.28 -7.53
C GLU A 62 5.61 0.53 -8.20
N PHE A 63 4.53 0.83 -7.48
CA PHE A 63 3.45 1.71 -7.95
C PHE A 63 3.98 3.09 -8.34
N TYR A 64 4.85 3.67 -7.51
CA TYR A 64 5.45 4.96 -7.81
C TYR A 64 6.39 4.89 -9.04
N ARG A 65 7.14 3.80 -9.16
CA ARG A 65 8.09 3.54 -10.26
C ARG A 65 7.43 3.23 -11.60
N SER A 66 6.19 2.73 -11.59
CA SER A 66 5.45 2.33 -12.81
C SER A 66 5.24 3.45 -13.83
N GLY A 67 5.28 4.72 -13.39
CA GLY A 67 4.97 5.88 -14.25
C GLY A 67 3.48 6.11 -14.49
N GLU A 68 2.60 5.26 -13.96
CA GLU A 68 1.15 5.43 -14.06
C GLU A 68 0.67 6.51 -13.07
N PRO A 69 0.13 7.66 -13.53
CA PRO A 69 -0.21 8.79 -12.65
C PRO A 69 -1.19 8.44 -11.53
N GLN A 70 -2.10 7.49 -11.77
CA GLN A 70 -3.06 7.04 -10.76
C GLN A 70 -2.37 6.26 -9.64
N LEU A 71 -1.45 5.36 -9.97
CA LEU A 71 -0.67 4.59 -8.99
C LEU A 71 0.26 5.49 -8.19
N GLN A 72 0.91 6.45 -8.86
CA GLN A 72 1.74 7.44 -8.18
C GLN A 72 0.94 8.24 -7.15
N ARG A 73 -0.22 8.79 -7.53
CA ARG A 73 -1.10 9.51 -6.61
C ARG A 73 -1.60 8.62 -5.47
N PHE A 74 -1.93 7.37 -5.77
CA PHE A 74 -2.32 6.40 -4.75
C PHE A 74 -1.20 6.15 -3.74
N THR A 75 0.07 6.07 -4.15
CA THR A 75 1.20 5.95 -3.22
C THR A 75 1.38 7.23 -2.39
N LEU A 76 1.28 8.40 -3.02
CA LEU A 76 1.55 9.69 -2.36
C LEU A 76 0.65 9.98 -1.15
N GLN A 77 -0.58 9.45 -1.10
CA GLN A 77 -1.47 9.66 0.05
C GLN A 77 -0.90 9.07 1.36
N PHE A 78 -0.06 8.02 1.27
CA PHE A 78 0.52 7.34 2.42
C PHE A 78 1.85 7.95 2.89
N LEU A 79 2.47 8.83 2.11
CA LEU A 79 3.77 9.42 2.43
C LEU A 79 3.83 10.10 3.80
N PRO A 80 2.85 10.92 4.22
CA PRO A 80 2.91 11.56 5.53
C PRO A 80 2.99 10.55 6.67
N GLU A 81 2.25 9.44 6.57
CA GLU A 81 2.22 8.40 7.60
C GLU A 81 3.51 7.57 7.58
N LEU A 82 4.04 7.25 6.40
CA LEU A 82 5.34 6.56 6.25
C LEU A 82 6.49 7.38 6.83
N LEU A 83 6.51 8.69 6.55
CA LEU A 83 7.51 9.61 7.10
C LEU A 83 7.37 9.72 8.62
N TRP A 84 6.14 9.86 9.13
CA TRP A 84 5.91 9.89 10.58
C TRP A 84 6.39 8.61 11.26
N SER A 85 6.02 7.45 10.70
CA SER A 85 6.43 6.14 11.16
C SER A 85 7.96 6.02 11.20
N LEU A 86 8.65 6.38 10.11
CA LEU A 86 10.12 6.39 10.04
C LEU A 86 10.77 7.33 11.07
N LEU A 87 10.26 8.56 11.18
CA LEU A 87 10.79 9.55 12.12
C LEU A 87 10.56 9.15 13.56
N SER A 88 9.41 8.55 13.89
CA SER A 88 9.11 8.08 15.25
C SER A 88 10.07 6.97 15.70
N VAL A 89 10.40 6.03 14.82
CA VAL A 89 11.36 4.95 15.10
C VAL A 89 12.80 5.49 15.15
N SER A 90 13.12 6.48 14.33
CA SER A 90 14.46 7.07 14.28
C SER A 90 14.72 8.01 15.46
N ALA A 91 13.73 8.76 15.92
CA ALA A 91 13.82 9.63 17.09
C ALA A 91 13.76 8.87 18.42
N ALA A 92 13.27 7.63 18.41
CA ALA A 92 13.27 6.73 19.57
C ALA A 92 14.59 5.94 19.74
N ARG A 93 15.55 6.09 18.81
CA ARG A 93 16.89 5.51 18.86
C ARG A 93 17.94 6.59 19.16
#